data_AF-A0A9E1N0E7-F1
#
_entry.id   AF-A0A9E1N0E7-F1
#
_cell.length_a   1.000
_cell.length_b   1.000
_cell.length_c   1.000
_cell.angle_alpha   90.00
_cell.angle_beta   90.00
_cell.angle_gamma   90.00
#
_symmetry.space_group_name_H-M   'P 1'
#
loop_
_entity.id
_entity.type
_entity.pdbx_description
1 polymer ?
#
loop_
_entity_poly.entity_id
_entity_poly.type
_entity_poly.pdbx_seq_one_letter_code
_entity_poly.pdbx_strand_id
1 'polypeptide(L)'
;MDELEVLIEQIDELFSQGIVDEDDAFELAQVAGMAQRLGADPVALAKIEVWRNGPGQELLELAWKDLDVQELIDDIEGMADGQTDESLLEDALYEFDEVVAAAIWCRRRDVVLQAAQQIAQTIRLIPDSFAPLSNLGSEMARLPTVAQDSDLYGFWFAVADAGQWGD
;
A
#
# COMPACT_ATOMS: atom_id res chain seq x y z
N MET A 1 1.11 19.86 9.20
CA MET A 1 2.20 19.00 8.70
C MET A 1 1.56 18.21 7.61
N ASP A 2 2.05 18.38 6.40
CA ASP A 2 1.58 17.62 5.24
C ASP A 2 1.95 16.14 5.42
N GLU A 3 1.12 15.21 4.97
CA GLU A 3 1.38 13.76 5.13
C GLU A 3 2.73 13.38 4.52
N LEU A 4 3.06 13.96 3.36
CA LEU A 4 4.35 13.79 2.73
C LEU A 4 5.51 14.27 3.62
N GLU A 5 5.37 15.38 4.34
CA GLU A 5 6.41 15.84 5.28
C GLU A 5 6.64 14.81 6.39
N VAL A 6 5.56 14.21 6.91
CA VAL A 6 5.64 13.15 7.94
C VAL A 6 6.40 11.94 7.43
N LEU A 7 6.08 11.46 6.22
CA LEU A 7 6.75 10.30 5.66
C LEU A 7 8.24 10.55 5.41
N ILE A 8 8.62 11.76 4.97
CA ILE A 8 10.04 12.12 4.81
C ILE A 8 10.75 12.15 6.17
N GLU A 9 10.12 12.68 7.21
CA GLU A 9 10.67 12.66 8.57
C GLU A 9 10.83 11.21 9.09
N GLN A 10 9.85 10.34 8.86
CA GLN A 10 9.91 8.91 9.23
C GLN A 10 11.04 8.18 8.50
N ILE A 11 11.25 8.44 7.21
CA ILE A 11 12.38 7.88 6.46
C ILE A 11 13.70 8.28 7.11
N ASP A 12 13.87 9.56 7.45
CA ASP A 12 15.08 10.04 8.10
C ASP A 12 15.27 9.43 9.50
N GLU A 13 14.18 9.27 10.25
CA GLU A 13 14.18 8.62 11.57
C GLU A 13 14.60 7.16 11.47
N LEU A 14 13.91 6.34 10.69
CA LEU A 14 14.23 4.91 10.48
C LEU A 14 15.68 4.74 10.02
N PHE A 15 16.11 5.56 9.07
CA PHE A 15 17.48 5.49 8.58
C PHE A 15 18.53 5.91 9.63
N SER A 16 18.17 6.79 10.56
CA SER A 16 19.06 7.24 11.64
C SER A 16 19.16 6.25 12.80
N GLN A 17 18.08 5.53 13.09
CA GLN A 17 18.04 4.45 14.08
C GLN A 17 18.85 3.23 13.61
N GLY A 18 18.91 3.05 12.29
CA GLY A 18 19.66 2.01 11.62
C GLY A 18 18.77 0.82 11.32
N ILE A 19 18.87 0.32 10.09
CA ILE A 19 18.07 -0.79 9.57
C ILE A 19 18.85 -2.07 9.86
N VAL A 20 18.40 -2.87 10.82
CA VAL A 20 19.17 -4.01 11.34
C VAL A 20 18.64 -5.37 10.91
N ASP A 21 17.37 -5.44 10.49
CA ASP A 21 16.71 -6.67 10.07
C ASP A 21 15.72 -6.45 8.90
N GLU A 22 15.05 -7.52 8.51
CA GLU A 22 14.06 -7.57 7.43
C GLU A 22 12.82 -6.71 7.72
N ASP A 23 12.39 -6.62 8.98
CA ASP A 23 11.20 -5.86 9.38
C ASP A 23 11.45 -4.36 9.23
N ASP A 24 12.58 -3.86 9.76
CA ASP A 24 13.00 -2.47 9.58
C ASP A 24 13.13 -2.11 8.09
N ALA A 25 13.66 -3.05 7.29
CA ALA A 25 13.85 -2.85 5.87
C ALA A 25 12.52 -2.77 5.12
N PHE A 26 11.53 -3.56 5.53
CA PHE A 26 10.20 -3.55 4.95
C PHE A 26 9.43 -2.30 5.31
N GLU A 27 9.44 -1.89 6.58
CA GLU A 27 8.84 -0.64 7.05
C GLU A 27 9.39 0.55 6.26
N LEU A 28 10.72 0.62 6.12
CA LEU A 28 11.34 1.67 5.34
C LEU A 28 10.90 1.66 3.86
N ALA A 29 10.69 0.48 3.28
CA ALA A 29 10.17 0.37 1.91
C ALA A 29 8.71 0.83 1.79
N GLN A 30 7.86 0.55 2.78
CA GLN A 30 6.48 1.04 2.84
C GLN A 30 6.46 2.57 2.90
N VAL A 31 7.18 3.17 3.85
CA VAL A 31 7.23 4.63 4.00
C VAL A 31 7.82 5.31 2.76
N ALA A 32 8.89 4.77 2.17
CA ALA A 32 9.47 5.30 0.94
C ALA A 32 8.54 5.16 -0.28
N GLY A 33 7.83 4.04 -0.39
CA GLY A 33 6.83 3.82 -1.42
C GLY A 33 5.68 4.81 -1.32
N MET A 34 5.15 5.03 -0.11
CA MET A 34 4.11 6.01 0.15
C MET A 34 4.58 7.44 -0.15
N ALA A 35 5.78 7.82 0.28
CA ALA A 35 6.35 9.13 -0.01
C ALA A 35 6.50 9.34 -1.53
N GLN A 36 7.01 8.35 -2.26
CA GLN A 36 7.09 8.40 -3.72
C GLN A 36 5.70 8.57 -4.35
N ARG A 37 4.71 7.83 -3.84
CA ARG A 37 3.33 7.90 -4.32
C ARG A 37 2.72 9.29 -4.14
N LEU A 38 2.97 9.95 -3.01
CA LEU A 38 2.52 11.31 -2.75
C LEU A 38 3.34 12.39 -3.49
N GLY A 39 4.33 11.99 -4.29
CA GLY A 39 5.10 12.89 -5.14
C GLY A 39 6.32 13.51 -4.46
N ALA A 40 6.94 12.79 -3.51
CA ALA A 40 8.23 13.15 -2.94
C ALA A 40 9.24 13.56 -4.02
N ASP A 41 10.02 14.62 -3.74
CA ASP A 41 11.13 15.01 -4.59
C ASP A 41 12.13 13.83 -4.67
N PRO A 42 12.55 13.38 -5.86
CA PRO A 42 13.55 12.33 -6.01
C PRO A 42 14.84 12.59 -5.22
N VAL A 43 15.20 13.86 -4.97
CA VAL A 43 16.36 14.22 -4.14
C VAL A 43 16.17 13.78 -2.69
N ALA A 44 14.96 13.86 -2.14
CA ALA A 44 14.65 13.41 -0.78
C ALA A 44 14.81 11.88 -0.64
N LEU A 45 14.48 11.13 -1.70
CA LEU A 45 14.58 9.66 -1.69
C LEU A 45 15.95 9.13 -2.15
N ALA A 46 16.82 9.97 -2.73
CA ALA A 46 18.06 9.51 -3.36
C ALA A 46 18.97 8.68 -2.43
N LYS A 47 19.08 9.08 -1.15
CA LYS A 47 19.91 8.39 -0.16
C LYS A 47 19.38 6.98 0.12
N ILE A 48 18.08 6.85 0.31
CA ILE A 48 17.42 5.57 0.59
C ILE A 48 17.40 4.69 -0.66
N GLU A 49 17.27 5.25 -1.87
CA GLU A 49 17.41 4.47 -3.10
C GLU A 49 18.80 3.86 -3.25
N VAL A 50 19.87 4.60 -2.90
CA VAL A 50 21.24 4.07 -2.90
C VAL A 50 21.36 2.91 -1.91
N TRP A 51 20.73 3.02 -0.74
CA TRP A 51 20.69 1.94 0.24
C TRP A 51 19.92 0.72 -0.29
N ARG A 52 18.72 0.91 -0.84
CA ARG A 52 17.87 -0.15 -1.43
C ARG A 52 18.62 -0.96 -2.48
N ASN A 53 19.34 -0.27 -3.37
CA ASN A 53 20.08 -0.89 -4.47
C ASN A 53 21.47 -1.41 -4.04
N GLY A 54 21.80 -1.34 -2.75
CA GLY A 54 23.10 -1.74 -2.20
C GLY A 54 22.91 -2.52 -0.90
N PRO A 55 23.31 -1.97 0.27
CA PRO A 55 23.25 -2.69 1.54
C PRO A 55 21.87 -3.24 1.93
N GLY A 56 20.78 -2.59 1.52
CA GLY A 56 19.41 -3.00 1.86
C GLY A 56 18.87 -4.17 1.03
N GLN A 57 19.56 -4.57 -0.05
CA GLN A 57 19.00 -5.54 -0.99
C GLN A 57 18.72 -6.90 -0.34
N GLU A 58 19.65 -7.41 0.48
CA GLU A 58 19.50 -8.73 1.12
C GLU A 58 18.36 -8.73 2.15
N LEU A 59 18.24 -7.67 2.96
CA LEU A 59 17.17 -7.54 3.95
C LEU A 59 15.80 -7.44 3.28
N LEU A 60 15.69 -6.66 2.21
CA LEU A 60 14.45 -6.58 1.44
C LEU A 60 14.10 -7.92 0.78
N GLU A 61 15.09 -8.66 0.26
CA GLU A 61 14.85 -10.00 -0.28
C GLU A 61 14.33 -10.99 0.77
N LEU A 62 14.78 -10.88 2.02
CA LEU A 62 14.25 -11.66 3.15
C LEU A 62 12.81 -11.22 3.49
N ALA A 63 12.58 -9.91 3.64
CA ALA A 63 11.26 -9.36 3.93
C ALA A 63 10.20 -9.81 2.90
N TRP A 64 10.50 -9.70 1.60
CA TRP A 64 9.58 -10.12 0.55
C TRP A 64 9.32 -11.63 0.52
N LYS A 65 10.23 -12.44 1.05
CA LYS A 65 10.07 -13.89 1.14
C LYS A 65 9.16 -14.29 2.29
N ASP A 66 9.20 -13.53 3.39
CA ASP A 66 8.43 -13.81 4.60
C ASP A 66 7.05 -13.14 4.58
N LEU A 67 6.82 -12.18 3.67
CA LEU A 67 5.52 -11.57 3.42
C LEU A 67 4.47 -12.60 2.98
N ASP A 68 3.42 -12.76 3.78
CA ASP A 68 2.23 -13.54 3.41
C ASP A 68 1.15 -12.63 2.80
N VAL A 69 1.22 -12.46 1.48
CA VAL A 69 0.21 -11.68 0.74
C VAL A 69 -1.17 -12.34 0.81
N GLN A 70 -1.25 -13.66 1.03
CA GLN A 70 -2.54 -14.34 1.11
C GLN A 70 -3.27 -13.99 2.42
N GLU A 71 -2.53 -13.81 3.52
CA GLU A 71 -3.10 -13.35 4.80
C GLU A 71 -3.82 -12.00 4.63
N LEU A 72 -3.21 -11.04 3.94
CA LEU A 72 -3.83 -9.72 3.65
C LEU A 72 -5.12 -9.83 2.82
N ILE A 73 -5.16 -10.78 1.87
CA ILE A 73 -6.37 -11.04 1.08
C ILE A 73 -7.45 -11.63 1.98
N ASP A 74 -7.10 -12.65 2.76
CA ASP A 74 -8.02 -13.37 3.64
C ASP A 74 -8.61 -12.44 4.71
N ASP A 75 -7.82 -11.48 5.21
CA ASP A 75 -8.28 -10.45 6.14
C ASP A 75 -9.34 -9.53 5.50
N ILE A 76 -9.07 -8.97 4.32
CA ILE A 76 -10.03 -8.11 3.62
C ILE A 76 -11.30 -8.90 3.26
N GLU A 77 -11.16 -10.13 2.74
CA GLU A 77 -12.29 -11.00 2.40
C GLU A 77 -13.12 -11.35 3.64
N GLY A 78 -12.48 -11.72 4.74
CA GLY A 78 -13.13 -12.07 6.00
C GLY A 78 -13.86 -10.89 6.64
N MET A 79 -13.31 -9.67 6.51
CA MET A 79 -13.95 -8.47 7.03
C MET A 79 -15.18 -8.05 6.22
N ALA A 80 -15.18 -8.32 4.92
CA ALA A 80 -16.22 -7.87 4.01
C ALA A 80 -17.54 -8.69 4.08
N ASP A 81 -17.59 -9.79 4.84
CA ASP A 81 -18.78 -10.63 5.07
C ASP A 81 -19.87 -10.00 5.97
N GLY A 82 -19.75 -8.70 6.31
CA GLY A 82 -20.88 -7.87 6.76
C GLY A 82 -21.12 -7.80 8.27
N GLN A 83 -20.14 -8.15 9.11
CA GLN A 83 -20.20 -7.97 10.58
C GLN A 83 -19.07 -7.12 11.16
N THR A 84 -18.21 -6.57 10.31
CA THR A 84 -16.97 -5.90 10.71
C THR A 84 -17.17 -4.39 10.77
N ASP A 85 -16.46 -3.77 11.70
CA ASP A 85 -16.36 -2.30 11.81
C ASP A 85 -15.73 -1.72 10.53
N GLU A 86 -16.30 -0.61 10.04
CA GLU A 86 -15.78 0.14 8.88
C GLU A 86 -14.30 0.52 9.06
N SER A 87 -13.91 0.87 10.29
CA SER A 87 -12.52 1.24 10.62
C SER A 87 -11.54 0.09 10.41
N LEU A 88 -11.93 -1.15 10.72
CA LEU A 88 -11.06 -2.31 10.50
C LEU A 88 -10.89 -2.61 9.02
N LEU A 89 -11.96 -2.43 8.22
CA LEU A 89 -11.88 -2.60 6.77
C LEU A 89 -11.03 -1.51 6.11
N GLU A 90 -11.13 -0.28 6.60
CA GLU A 90 -10.27 0.84 6.20
C GLU A 90 -8.80 0.53 6.51
N ASP A 91 -8.49 0.11 7.74
CA ASP A 91 -7.13 -0.24 8.17
C ASP A 91 -6.54 -1.37 7.30
N ALA A 92 -7.31 -2.43 7.03
CA ALA A 92 -6.85 -3.53 6.17
C ALA A 92 -6.57 -3.10 4.72
N LEU A 93 -7.37 -2.18 4.17
CA LEU A 93 -7.12 -1.61 2.85
C LEU A 93 -5.86 -0.76 2.82
N TYR A 94 -5.59 0.02 3.88
CA TYR A 94 -4.35 0.79 4.01
C TYR A 94 -3.12 -0.10 4.17
N GLU A 95 -3.20 -1.16 4.96
CA GLU A 95 -2.10 -2.12 5.11
C GLU A 95 -1.73 -2.74 3.75
N PHE A 96 -2.73 -3.19 2.99
CA PHE A 96 -2.48 -3.70 1.64
C PHE A 96 -1.91 -2.61 0.70
N ASP A 97 -2.42 -1.38 0.81
CA ASP A 97 -1.96 -0.24 0.04
C ASP A 97 -0.48 0.13 0.30
N GLU A 98 -0.04 0.06 1.55
CA GLU A 98 1.36 0.24 1.97
C GLU A 98 2.26 -0.83 1.34
N VAL A 99 1.82 -2.08 1.35
CA VAL A 99 2.53 -3.20 0.72
C VAL A 99 2.63 -3.01 -0.79
N VAL A 100 1.57 -2.54 -1.45
CA VAL A 100 1.62 -2.19 -2.88
C VAL A 100 2.60 -1.06 -3.16
N ALA A 101 2.59 -0.01 -2.32
CA ALA A 101 3.52 1.11 -2.46
C ALA A 101 4.99 0.65 -2.30
N ALA A 102 5.27 -0.18 -1.30
CA ALA A 102 6.57 -0.83 -1.10
C ALA A 102 6.98 -1.67 -2.32
N ALA A 103 6.05 -2.45 -2.88
CA ALA A 103 6.31 -3.32 -4.03
C ALA A 103 6.66 -2.52 -5.29
N ILE A 104 5.95 -1.44 -5.56
CA ILE A 104 6.24 -0.53 -6.67
C ILE A 104 7.64 0.08 -6.50
N TRP A 105 7.92 0.62 -5.31
CA TRP A 105 9.21 1.22 -5.00
C TRP A 105 10.36 0.21 -5.09
N CYS A 106 10.15 -1.02 -4.63
CA CYS A 106 11.12 -2.11 -4.73
C CYS A 106 11.19 -2.77 -6.11
N ARG A 107 10.36 -2.37 -7.09
CA ARG A 107 10.24 -3.01 -8.41
C ARG A 107 9.85 -4.48 -8.35
N ARG A 108 9.01 -4.84 -7.37
CA ARG A 108 8.46 -6.18 -7.08
C ARG A 108 6.96 -6.25 -7.39
N ARG A 109 6.52 -5.56 -8.44
CA ARG A 109 5.09 -5.49 -8.85
C ARG A 109 4.45 -6.87 -8.98
N ASP A 110 5.23 -7.85 -9.44
CA ASP A 110 4.82 -9.22 -9.66
C ASP A 110 4.34 -9.92 -8.38
N VAL A 111 4.85 -9.53 -7.22
CA VAL A 111 4.49 -10.12 -5.91
C VAL A 111 3.05 -9.79 -5.52
N VAL A 112 2.58 -8.57 -5.82
CA VAL A 112 1.29 -8.05 -5.34
C VAL A 112 0.20 -7.99 -6.42
N LEU A 113 0.56 -8.18 -7.70
CA LEU A 113 -0.36 -7.99 -8.82
C LEU A 113 -1.60 -8.90 -8.73
N GLN A 114 -1.41 -10.17 -8.43
CA GLN A 114 -2.53 -11.12 -8.34
C GLN A 114 -3.45 -10.77 -7.16
N ALA A 115 -2.87 -10.40 -6.01
CA ALA A 115 -3.61 -10.00 -4.82
C ALA A 115 -4.44 -8.73 -5.06
N ALA A 116 -3.84 -7.71 -5.68
CA ALA A 116 -4.53 -6.47 -6.04
C ALA A 116 -5.74 -6.74 -6.95
N GLN A 117 -5.58 -7.63 -7.94
CA GLN A 117 -6.67 -8.02 -8.83
C GLN A 117 -7.77 -8.78 -8.08
N GLN A 118 -7.40 -9.68 -7.17
CA GLN A 118 -8.35 -10.44 -6.36
C GLN A 118 -9.14 -9.52 -5.42
N ILE A 119 -8.47 -8.67 -4.65
CA ILE A 119 -9.12 -7.70 -3.76
C ILE A 119 -10.07 -6.79 -4.55
N ALA A 120 -9.62 -6.26 -5.69
CA ALA A 120 -10.48 -5.45 -6.57
C ALA A 120 -11.69 -6.24 -7.11
N GLN A 121 -11.57 -7.54 -7.31
CA GLN A 121 -12.68 -8.40 -7.69
C GLN A 121 -13.64 -8.62 -6.52
N THR A 122 -13.12 -8.91 -5.33
CA THR A 122 -13.90 -9.06 -4.09
C THR A 122 -14.75 -7.82 -3.85
N ILE A 123 -14.16 -6.62 -3.87
CA ILE A 123 -14.89 -5.37 -3.68
C ILE A 123 -16.06 -5.23 -4.68
N ARG A 124 -15.86 -5.62 -5.94
CA ARG A 124 -16.93 -5.57 -6.97
C ARG A 124 -18.02 -6.62 -6.78
N LEU A 125 -17.73 -7.73 -6.10
CA LEU A 125 -18.71 -8.77 -5.83
C LEU A 125 -19.61 -8.44 -4.63
N ILE A 126 -19.09 -7.66 -3.68
CA ILE A 126 -19.77 -7.26 -2.45
C ILE A 126 -19.64 -5.74 -2.21
N PRO A 127 -20.10 -4.89 -3.14
CA PRO A 127 -19.89 -3.44 -3.07
C PRO A 127 -20.52 -2.79 -1.83
N ASP A 128 -21.61 -3.34 -1.31
CA ASP A 128 -22.30 -2.79 -0.14
C ASP A 128 -21.38 -2.70 1.10
N SER A 129 -20.47 -3.66 1.28
CA SER A 129 -19.52 -3.68 2.38
C SER A 129 -18.48 -2.57 2.28
N PHE A 130 -18.19 -2.09 1.07
CA PHE A 130 -17.17 -1.07 0.80
C PHE A 130 -17.77 0.31 0.49
N ALA A 131 -19.09 0.40 0.30
CA ALA A 131 -19.79 1.65 -0.01
C ALA A 131 -19.51 2.80 0.98
N PRO A 132 -19.40 2.56 2.32
CA PRO A 132 -19.04 3.61 3.27
C PRO A 132 -17.68 4.28 2.97
N LEU A 133 -16.72 3.50 2.45
CA LEU A 133 -15.36 3.95 2.13
C LEU A 133 -15.23 4.58 0.73
N SER A 134 -16.32 4.76 -0.01
CA SER A 134 -16.29 5.25 -1.40
C SER A 134 -15.71 6.67 -1.56
N ASN A 135 -15.85 7.53 -0.55
CA ASN A 135 -15.20 8.85 -0.54
C ASN A 135 -13.67 8.70 -0.46
N LEU A 136 -13.20 7.83 0.44
CA LEU A 136 -11.77 7.52 0.55
C LEU A 136 -11.23 6.92 -0.76
N GLY A 137 -11.92 5.91 -1.32
CA GLY A 137 -11.54 5.35 -2.61
C GLY A 137 -11.46 6.40 -3.72
N SER A 138 -12.39 7.37 -3.72
CA SER A 138 -12.37 8.50 -4.68
C SER A 138 -11.20 9.45 -4.48
N GLU A 139 -10.76 9.67 -3.24
CA GLU A 139 -9.57 10.47 -2.93
C GLU A 139 -8.30 9.76 -3.41
N MET A 140 -8.16 8.47 -3.10
CA MET A 140 -7.03 7.65 -3.53
C MET A 140 -6.94 7.53 -5.05
N ALA A 141 -8.07 7.29 -5.73
CA ALA A 141 -8.15 7.19 -7.19
C ALA A 141 -7.76 8.48 -7.93
N ARG A 142 -7.74 9.64 -7.26
CA ARG A 142 -7.31 10.92 -7.85
C ARG A 142 -5.80 11.13 -7.81
N LEU A 143 -5.06 10.33 -7.04
CA LEU A 143 -3.61 10.44 -6.98
C LEU A 143 -3.00 10.07 -8.36
N PRO A 144 -2.17 10.94 -8.96
CA PRO A 144 -1.60 10.68 -10.28
C PRO A 144 -0.80 9.38 -10.37
N THR A 145 -0.15 8.98 -9.28
CA THR A 145 0.63 7.75 -9.13
C THR A 145 -0.26 6.52 -9.06
N VAL A 146 -1.38 6.59 -8.34
CA VAL A 146 -2.43 5.54 -8.35
C VAL A 146 -2.96 5.31 -9.77
N ALA A 147 -3.18 6.38 -10.53
CA ALA A 147 -3.60 6.27 -11.93
C ALA A 147 -2.53 5.66 -12.85
N GLN A 148 -1.24 5.96 -12.62
CA GLN A 148 -0.13 5.37 -13.38
C GLN A 148 -0.02 3.86 -13.15
N ASP A 149 -0.29 3.42 -11.93
CA ASP A 149 -0.18 2.03 -11.48
C ASP A 149 -1.56 1.38 -11.26
N SER A 150 -2.51 1.71 -12.14
CA SER A 150 -3.92 1.29 -12.03
C SER A 150 -4.15 -0.23 -12.00
N ASP A 151 -3.20 -1.03 -12.50
CA ASP A 151 -3.24 -2.49 -12.42
C ASP A 151 -2.99 -3.01 -11.00
N LEU A 152 -2.22 -2.27 -10.20
CA LEU A 152 -1.92 -2.57 -8.80
C LEU A 152 -2.85 -1.85 -7.82
N TYR A 153 -3.32 -0.65 -8.16
CA TYR A 153 -4.27 0.11 -7.35
C TYR A 153 -5.72 -0.02 -7.82
N GLY A 154 -6.02 -1.03 -8.64
CA GLY A 154 -7.36 -1.31 -9.17
C GLY A 154 -8.44 -1.45 -8.08
N PHE A 155 -8.04 -1.79 -6.86
CA PHE A 155 -8.91 -1.91 -5.70
C PHE A 155 -9.43 -0.55 -5.21
N TRP A 156 -8.64 0.53 -5.23
CA TRP A 156 -9.13 1.87 -4.87
C TRP A 156 -10.21 2.38 -5.83
N PHE A 157 -10.07 2.08 -7.12
CA PHE A 157 -11.13 2.37 -8.08
C PHE A 157 -12.39 1.54 -7.81
N ALA A 158 -12.23 0.28 -7.41
CA ALA A 158 -13.37 -0.55 -7.01
C ALA A 158 -14.08 -0.01 -5.76
N VAL A 159 -13.33 0.46 -4.75
CA VAL A 159 -13.91 1.12 -3.55
C VAL A 159 -14.63 2.41 -3.94
N ALA A 160 -14.03 3.24 -4.80
CA ALA A 160 -14.67 4.46 -5.29
C ALA A 160 -16.00 4.18 -6.00
N ASP A 161 -16.05 3.11 -6.79
CA ASP A 161 -17.25 2.70 -7.53
C ASP A 161 -18.31 2.05 -6.62
N ALA A 162 -17.93 1.45 -5.49
CA ALA A 162 -18.85 0.78 -4.57
C ALA A 162 -20.00 1.68 -4.10
N GLY A 163 -19.71 2.97 -3.87
CA GLY A 163 -20.72 3.96 -3.49
C GLY A 163 -21.71 4.35 -4.59
N GLN A 164 -21.46 3.96 -5.85
CA GLN A 164 -22.37 4.22 -6.97
C GLN A 164 -23.42 3.11 -7.16
N TRP A 165 -23.27 1.97 -6.46
CA TRP A 165 -24.07 0.75 -6.66
C TRP A 165 -25.00 0.46 -5.48
N GLY A 166 -24.86 1.20 -4.38
CA GLY A 166 -25.77 1.17 -3.24
C GLY A 166 -27.00 2.06 -3.49
N ASP A 167 -28.06 1.47 -4.04
CA ASP A 167 -29.44 1.99 -4.05
C ASP A 167 -30.35 1.09 -3.19
#